data_AF-A0A098GJN6-F1
#
_entry.id   AF-A0A098GJN6-F1
#
_cell.length_a   1.000
_cell.length_b   1.000
_cell.length_c   1.000
_cell.angle_alpha   90.00
_cell.angle_beta   90.00
_cell.angle_gamma   90.00
#
_symmetry.space_group_name_H-M   'P 1'
#
loop_
_entity.id
_entity.type
_entity.pdbx_description
1 polymer ?
#
loop_
_entity_poly.entity_id
_entity_poly.type
_entity_poly.pdbx_seq_one_letter_code
_entity_poly.pdbx_strand_id
1 'polypeptide(L)'
;MKRKLKVLLLSSFCLLSACHQGSFKGVPKEKQITHLLKASKSTEKQLGLFTPPGGGYYLSCMGSNEGNIDCQSFFNAMAHYLNASTEFKKAQLTDITDPSLFTAIALDYQMAFFNQTDEE
;
A
#
# COMPACT_ATOMS: atom_id res chain seq x y z
N MET A 1 -7.47 -32.93 56.38
CA MET A 1 -6.36 -32.22 55.69
C MET A 1 -6.84 -31.71 54.35
N LYS A 2 -6.52 -30.45 54.04
CA LYS A 2 -7.05 -29.63 52.93
C LYS A 2 -6.52 -30.09 51.56
N ARG A 3 -7.37 -30.19 50.53
CA ARG A 3 -7.02 -29.84 49.14
C ARG A 3 -8.25 -29.28 48.40
N LYS A 4 -8.42 -27.96 48.46
CA LYS A 4 -9.28 -27.23 47.52
C LYS A 4 -8.47 -26.98 46.25
N LEU A 5 -8.69 -27.76 45.21
CA LEU A 5 -8.09 -27.47 43.90
C LEU A 5 -9.01 -26.52 43.15
N LYS A 6 -8.62 -25.24 43.16
CA LYS A 6 -9.21 -24.19 42.34
C LYS A 6 -8.81 -24.46 40.89
N VAL A 7 -9.75 -24.85 40.03
CA VAL A 7 -9.56 -24.77 38.58
C VAL A 7 -10.26 -23.50 38.13
N LEU A 8 -9.45 -22.45 38.06
CA LEU A 8 -9.77 -21.10 37.62
C LEU A 8 -9.56 -21.04 36.10
N LEU A 9 -10.48 -20.39 35.40
CA LEU A 9 -10.31 -19.76 34.07
C LEU A 9 -9.99 -20.67 32.87
N LEU A 10 -11.06 -21.13 32.21
CA LEU A 10 -11.04 -21.37 30.76
C LEU A 10 -11.77 -20.20 30.07
N SER A 11 -11.23 -18.99 30.22
CA SER A 11 -11.71 -17.80 29.53
C SER A 11 -10.77 -17.41 28.41
N SER A 12 -11.35 -17.24 27.22
CA SER A 12 -10.91 -16.27 26.21
C SER A 12 -9.59 -16.55 25.51
N PHE A 13 -9.63 -17.42 24.50
CA PHE A 13 -8.76 -17.29 23.33
C PHE A 13 -9.58 -17.50 22.03
N CYS A 14 -10.74 -16.85 21.94
CA CYS A 14 -11.14 -16.32 20.63
C CYS A 14 -10.25 -15.10 20.39
N LEU A 15 -9.02 -15.35 19.97
CA LEU A 15 -8.24 -14.35 19.26
C LEU A 15 -9.11 -13.99 18.07
N LEU A 16 -9.80 -12.86 18.16
CA LEU A 16 -10.18 -12.14 16.97
C LEU A 16 -8.86 -11.94 16.23
N SER A 17 -8.59 -12.78 15.24
CA SER A 17 -7.97 -12.29 14.03
C SER A 17 -8.88 -11.15 13.59
N ALA A 18 -8.64 -9.95 14.12
CA ALA A 18 -8.97 -8.74 13.41
C ALA A 18 -8.17 -8.91 12.12
N CYS A 19 -8.81 -9.56 11.14
CA CYS A 19 -8.27 -9.73 9.82
C CYS A 19 -7.97 -8.32 9.39
N HIS A 20 -6.68 -8.00 9.31
CA HIS A 20 -6.22 -6.70 8.85
C HIS A 20 -6.69 -6.60 7.41
N GLN A 21 -7.88 -6.03 7.22
CA GLN A 21 -8.39 -5.75 5.89
C GLN A 21 -7.54 -4.57 5.43
N GLY A 22 -6.53 -4.85 4.61
CA GLY A 22 -5.63 -3.82 4.08
C GLY A 22 -6.44 -2.67 3.48
N SER A 23 -5.94 -1.44 3.57
CA SER A 23 -6.71 -0.23 3.23
C SER A 23 -7.22 -0.19 1.78
N PHE A 24 -6.74 -1.09 0.93
CA PHE A 24 -7.16 -1.25 -0.46
C PHE A 24 -8.34 -2.21 -0.64
N LYS A 25 -8.62 -3.08 0.34
CA LYS A 25 -9.70 -4.06 0.26
C LYS A 25 -11.05 -3.38 0.28
N GLY A 26 -11.86 -3.62 -0.75
CA GLY A 26 -13.19 -3.01 -0.91
C GLY A 26 -13.18 -1.64 -1.57
N VAL A 27 -12.01 -1.04 -1.82
CA VAL A 27 -11.89 0.16 -2.65
C VAL A 27 -12.00 -0.25 -4.12
N PRO A 28 -12.74 0.48 -4.99
CA PRO A 28 -12.79 0.19 -6.42
C PRO A 28 -11.39 0.23 -7.06
N LYS A 29 -11.11 -0.69 -7.97
CA LYS A 29 -9.81 -0.85 -8.64
C LYS A 29 -9.28 0.48 -9.24
N GLU A 30 -10.13 1.22 -9.92
CA GLU A 30 -9.79 2.53 -10.51
C GLU A 30 -9.32 3.54 -9.46
N LYS A 31 -9.97 3.57 -8.28
CA LYS A 31 -9.55 4.43 -7.18
C LYS A 31 -8.21 3.98 -6.59
N GLN A 32 -8.00 2.67 -6.43
CA GLN A 32 -6.72 2.14 -5.97
C GLN A 32 -5.58 2.61 -6.88
N ILE A 33 -5.74 2.46 -8.20
CA ILE A 33 -4.77 2.89 -9.21
C ILE A 33 -4.54 4.40 -9.17
N THR A 34 -5.62 5.19 -9.15
CA THR A 34 -5.53 6.66 -9.10
C THR A 34 -4.72 7.13 -7.89
N HIS A 35 -4.98 6.54 -6.72
CA HIS A 35 -4.27 6.90 -5.49
C HIS A 35 -2.82 6.43 -5.49
N LEU A 36 -2.53 5.23 -6.00
CA LEU A 36 -1.15 4.75 -6.14
C LEU A 36 -0.35 5.57 -7.15
N LEU A 37 -0.95 5.99 -8.26
CA LEU A 37 -0.32 6.92 -9.22
C LEU A 37 0.00 8.26 -8.57
N LYS A 38 -0.98 8.87 -7.88
CA LYS A 38 -0.76 10.14 -7.15
C LYS A 38 0.30 10.01 -6.07
N ALA A 39 0.29 8.91 -5.32
CA ALA A 39 1.29 8.63 -4.29
C ALA A 39 2.69 8.47 -4.89
N SER A 40 2.81 7.73 -6.00
CA SER A 40 4.07 7.56 -6.74
C SER A 40 4.56 8.92 -7.23
N LYS A 41 3.73 9.67 -7.97
CA LYS A 41 4.07 11.01 -8.49
C LYS A 41 4.48 11.99 -7.39
N SER A 42 3.77 12.01 -6.26
CA SER A 42 4.13 12.87 -5.12
C SER A 42 5.46 12.45 -4.50
N THR A 43 5.69 11.15 -4.37
CA THR A 43 6.93 10.61 -3.81
C THR A 43 8.12 10.93 -4.72
N GLU A 44 7.95 10.78 -6.02
CA GLU A 44 8.96 11.14 -7.01
C GLU A 44 9.32 12.62 -6.93
N LYS A 45 8.33 13.51 -6.76
CA LYS A 45 8.58 14.95 -6.56
C LYS A 45 9.35 15.20 -5.26
N GLN A 46 8.95 14.56 -4.17
CA GLN A 46 9.60 14.69 -2.87
C GLN A 46 11.06 14.23 -2.88
N LEU A 47 11.36 13.16 -3.60
CA LEU A 47 12.69 12.55 -3.68
C LEU A 47 13.56 13.13 -4.81
N GLY A 48 13.06 14.10 -5.58
CA GLY A 48 13.79 14.67 -6.73
C GLY A 48 13.98 13.68 -7.89
N LEU A 49 13.15 12.64 -7.97
CA LEU A 49 13.16 11.61 -9.02
C LEU A 49 12.14 11.90 -10.13
N PHE A 50 11.28 12.90 -9.93
CA PHE A 50 10.16 13.21 -10.83
C PHE A 50 10.63 13.53 -12.25
N THR A 51 10.06 12.82 -13.21
CA THR A 51 10.14 13.11 -14.64
C THR A 51 8.71 13.03 -15.18
N PRO A 52 8.19 14.07 -15.88
CA PRO A 52 6.84 14.04 -16.44
C PRO A 52 6.57 12.79 -17.29
N PRO A 53 5.39 12.15 -17.16
CA PRO A 53 4.24 12.55 -16.34
C PRO A 53 4.36 12.17 -14.84
N GLY A 54 5.37 11.37 -14.50
CA GLY A 54 5.60 10.76 -13.19
C GLY A 54 4.69 9.57 -12.90
N GLY A 55 4.95 8.88 -11.79
CA GLY A 55 4.20 7.69 -11.37
C GLY A 55 4.81 6.36 -11.82
N GLY A 56 5.91 6.37 -12.57
CA GLY A 56 6.52 5.16 -13.11
C GLY A 56 7.25 4.32 -12.05
N TYR A 57 7.74 4.94 -10.97
CA TYR A 57 8.62 4.25 -10.03
C TYR A 57 7.91 3.21 -9.17
N TYR A 58 6.60 3.31 -8.99
CA TYR A 58 5.83 2.21 -8.39
C TYR A 58 5.94 0.91 -9.21
N LEU A 59 5.81 0.99 -10.54
CA LEU A 59 5.98 -0.17 -11.43
C LEU A 59 7.41 -0.72 -11.34
N SER A 60 8.41 0.16 -11.38
CA SER A 60 9.83 -0.22 -11.30
C SER A 60 10.15 -0.95 -9.99
N CYS A 61 9.64 -0.43 -8.86
CA CYS A 61 9.88 -1.01 -7.54
C CYS A 61 9.10 -2.30 -7.28
N MET A 62 7.90 -2.47 -7.86
CA MET A 62 7.12 -3.70 -7.71
C MET A 62 7.51 -4.81 -8.68
N GLY A 63 8.05 -4.47 -9.86
CA GLY A 63 8.44 -5.44 -10.89
C GLY A 63 9.69 -6.22 -10.50
N SER A 64 10.87 -5.58 -10.62
CA SER A 64 12.16 -6.27 -10.44
C SER A 64 13.31 -5.36 -10.00
N ASN A 65 13.03 -4.09 -9.67
CA ASN A 65 14.01 -3.11 -9.21
C ASN A 65 15.24 -2.98 -10.14
N GLU A 66 15.05 -2.45 -11.35
CA GLU A 66 16.14 -2.19 -12.30
C GLU A 66 16.80 -0.81 -12.12
N GLY A 67 16.42 -0.05 -11.08
CA GLY A 67 16.89 1.33 -10.86
C GLY A 67 17.78 1.49 -9.64
N ASN A 68 18.64 2.52 -9.65
CA ASN A 68 19.41 2.98 -8.48
C ASN A 68 18.52 3.67 -7.43
N ILE A 69 17.39 3.06 -7.07
CA ILE A 69 16.39 3.67 -6.19
C ILE A 69 16.19 2.80 -4.97
N ASP A 70 16.20 3.48 -3.81
CA ASP A 70 15.79 2.88 -2.57
C ASP A 70 14.26 2.72 -2.54
N CYS A 71 13.78 1.60 -3.09
CA CYS A 71 12.36 1.26 -3.14
C CYS A 71 11.73 1.18 -1.74
N GLN A 72 12.50 0.85 -0.70
CA GLN A 72 11.98 0.84 0.66
C GLN A 72 11.63 2.26 1.12
N SER A 73 12.54 3.22 0.93
CA SER A 73 12.29 4.63 1.22
C SER A 73 11.17 5.21 0.33
N PHE A 74 11.13 4.80 -0.94
CA PHE A 74 10.07 5.16 -1.87
C PHE A 74 8.68 4.73 -1.38
N PHE A 75 8.51 3.45 -1.06
CA PHE A 75 7.22 2.96 -0.58
C PHE A 75 6.82 3.55 0.79
N ASN A 76 7.78 3.79 1.68
CA ASN A 76 7.50 4.48 2.94
C ASN A 76 6.92 5.89 2.70
N ALA A 77 7.48 6.65 1.75
CA ALA A 77 6.95 7.96 1.38
C ALA A 77 5.57 7.87 0.70
N MET A 78 5.33 6.85 -0.15
CA MET A 78 4.01 6.59 -0.71
C MET A 78 2.97 6.29 0.38
N ALA A 79 3.30 5.44 1.35
CA ALA A 79 2.42 5.12 2.47
C ALA A 79 2.11 6.38 3.29
N HIS A 80 3.09 7.25 3.53
CA HIS A 80 2.87 8.54 4.18
C HIS A 80 1.90 9.41 3.40
N TYR A 81 2.06 9.52 2.07
CA TYR A 81 1.12 10.26 1.22
C TYR A 81 -0.30 9.69 1.29
N LEU A 82 -0.46 8.37 1.18
CA LEU A 82 -1.77 7.71 1.22
C LEU A 82 -2.47 7.89 2.56
N ASN A 83 -1.72 7.95 3.66
CA ASN A 83 -2.26 8.19 4.99
C ASN A 83 -2.85 9.60 5.17
N ALA A 84 -2.51 10.55 4.31
CA ALA A 84 -3.16 11.86 4.26
C ALA A 84 -4.56 11.82 3.61
N SER A 85 -4.87 10.76 2.84
CA SER A 85 -6.21 10.53 2.29
C SER A 85 -7.16 9.97 3.36
N THR A 86 -8.42 10.40 3.31
CA THR A 86 -9.48 9.82 4.15
C THR A 86 -9.79 8.37 3.76
N GLU A 87 -9.67 8.03 2.47
CA GLU A 87 -9.98 6.69 1.94
C GLU A 87 -8.91 5.66 2.28
N PHE A 88 -7.65 6.09 2.43
CA PHE A 88 -6.49 5.22 2.70
C PHE A 88 -5.85 5.53 4.05
N LYS A 89 -6.63 6.09 4.97
CA LYS A 89 -6.18 6.35 6.34
C LYS A 89 -5.82 5.02 6.99
N LYS A 90 -4.56 4.85 7.37
CA LYS A 90 -3.89 3.61 7.85
C LYS A 90 -3.33 2.69 6.76
N ALA A 91 -3.17 3.17 5.52
CA ALA A 91 -2.43 2.42 4.51
C ALA A 91 -1.03 2.10 5.05
N GLN A 92 -0.72 0.81 5.12
CA GLN A 92 0.58 0.33 5.52
C GLN A 92 1.44 0.01 4.31
N LEU A 93 2.74 -0.06 4.56
CA LEU A 93 3.71 -0.53 3.58
C LEU A 93 3.28 -1.87 2.96
N THR A 94 2.84 -2.81 3.79
CA THR A 94 2.38 -4.14 3.34
C THR A 94 1.19 -4.09 2.41
N ASP A 95 0.35 -3.05 2.48
CA ASP A 95 -0.80 -2.93 1.60
C ASP A 95 -0.37 -2.48 0.21
N ILE A 96 0.58 -1.56 0.11
CA ILE A 96 1.07 -1.03 -1.18
C ILE A 96 2.09 -1.94 -1.86
N THR A 97 2.76 -2.80 -1.09
CA THR A 97 3.73 -3.80 -1.60
C THR A 97 3.15 -5.22 -1.68
N ASP A 98 1.85 -5.41 -1.48
CA ASP A 98 1.20 -6.72 -1.64
C ASP A 98 1.32 -7.19 -3.10
N PRO A 99 2.02 -8.31 -3.37
CA PRO A 99 2.14 -8.85 -4.72
C PRO A 99 0.80 -9.21 -5.34
N SER A 100 -0.20 -9.58 -4.52
CA SER A 100 -1.55 -9.94 -4.97
C SER A 100 -2.30 -8.71 -5.45
N LEU A 101 -2.22 -7.61 -4.70
CA LEU A 101 -2.74 -6.31 -5.13
C LEU A 101 -2.08 -5.90 -6.44
N PHE A 102 -0.74 -5.91 -6.49
CA PHE A 102 0.00 -5.47 -7.67
C PHE A 102 -0.36 -6.30 -8.90
N THR A 103 -0.38 -7.63 -8.79
CA THR A 103 -0.77 -8.52 -9.88
C THR A 103 -2.18 -8.19 -10.40
N ALA A 104 -3.11 -7.83 -9.50
CA ALA A 104 -4.48 -7.50 -9.87
C ALA A 104 -4.63 -6.14 -10.59
N ILE A 105 -3.66 -5.23 -10.45
CA ILE A 105 -3.75 -3.85 -10.98
C ILE A 105 -2.64 -3.50 -11.98
N ALA A 106 -1.61 -4.32 -12.15
CA ALA A 106 -0.39 -3.94 -12.87
C ALA A 106 -0.64 -3.44 -14.31
N LEU A 107 -1.45 -4.16 -15.08
CA LEU A 107 -1.80 -3.77 -16.46
C LEU A 107 -2.59 -2.45 -16.49
N ASP A 108 -3.60 -2.32 -15.65
CA ASP A 108 -4.43 -1.12 -15.61
C ASP A 108 -3.66 0.09 -15.08
N TYR A 109 -2.77 -0.12 -14.11
CA TYR A 109 -1.84 0.89 -13.62
C TYR A 109 -0.91 1.35 -14.75
N GLN A 110 -0.32 0.42 -15.49
CA GLN A 110 0.55 0.72 -16.61
C GLN A 110 -0.19 1.51 -17.70
N MET A 111 -1.42 1.11 -18.05
CA MET A 111 -2.27 1.84 -18.98
C MET A 111 -2.60 3.24 -18.46
N ALA A 112 -2.98 3.36 -17.19
CA ALA A 112 -3.26 4.65 -16.57
C ALA A 112 -2.03 5.55 -16.55
N PHE A 113 -0.84 4.99 -16.29
CA PHE A 113 0.44 5.72 -16.35
C PHE A 113 0.72 6.26 -17.76
N PHE A 114 0.59 5.43 -18.80
CA PHE A 114 0.84 5.81 -20.19
C PHE A 114 -0.17 6.82 -20.74
N ASN A 115 -1.42 6.75 -20.28
CA ASN A 115 -2.49 7.63 -20.72
C ASN A 115 -2.60 8.92 -19.89
N GLN A 116 -1.64 9.20 -19.01
CA GLN A 116 -1.59 10.49 -18.31
C GLN A 116 -1.40 11.60 -19.35
N THR A 117 -2.39 12.47 -19.49
CA THR A 117 -2.18 13.78 -20.12
C THR A 117 -1.47 14.68 -19.11
N ASP A 118 -0.53 15.49 -19.57
CA ASP A 118 0.28 16.41 -18.74
C ASP A 118 -0.56 17.58 -18.17
N GLU A 119 -1.63 17.29 -17.45
CA GLU A 119 -2.39 18.30 -16.72
C GLU A 119 -1.75 18.48 -15.33
N GLU A 120 -0.95 19.54 -15.23
CA GLU A 120 -0.37 20.10 -13.99
C GLU A 120 -1.42 20.65 -13.03
#